data_AF-A0A270B720-F1
#
_entry.id   AF-A0A270B720-F1
#
_cell.length_a   1.000
_cell.length_b   1.000
_cell.length_c   1.000
_cell.angle_alpha   90.00
_cell.angle_beta   90.00
_cell.angle_gamma   90.00
#
_symmetry.space_group_name_H-M   'P 1'
#
loop_
_entity.id
_entity.type
_entity.pdbx_description
1 polymer ?
#
loop_
_entity_poly.entity_id
_entity_poly.type
_entity_poly.pdbx_seq_one_letter_code
_entity_poly.pdbx_strand_id
1 'polypeptide(L)'
;MPTDDQTLCVHFLAARSAAGDLRSWVVKHYFLQDSQLDINMTTTLRQLDHVMRSETFYGYDISQAPPALLTPIRHYIRLLWDGQRTLSGEHFPKKLFLKHKRISEITEATHIRHKGQNDA
;
A
#
# COMPACT_ATOMS: atom_id res chain seq x y z
N MET A 1 11.27 17.96 -6.19
CA MET A 1 12.42 17.16 -5.71
C MET A 1 12.05 15.70 -5.99
N PRO A 2 12.76 14.98 -6.87
CA PRO A 2 12.47 13.57 -7.06
C PRO A 2 12.65 12.85 -5.73
N THR A 3 11.59 12.24 -5.20
CA THR A 3 11.69 11.41 -4.00
C THR A 3 12.58 10.22 -4.32
N ASP A 4 13.73 10.13 -3.65
CA ASP A 4 14.66 9.01 -3.80
C ASP A 4 13.95 7.68 -3.49
N ASP A 5 14.32 6.62 -4.20
CA ASP A 5 13.77 5.28 -4.07
C ASP A 5 13.90 4.79 -2.61
N GLN A 6 14.95 5.19 -1.88
CA GLN A 6 15.11 4.85 -0.46
C GLN A 6 13.97 5.42 0.41
N THR A 7 13.64 6.70 0.22
CA THR A 7 12.52 7.35 0.91
C THR A 7 11.20 6.64 0.59
N LEU A 8 10.97 6.29 -0.68
CA LEU A 8 9.78 5.55 -1.08
C LEU A 8 9.73 4.13 -0.51
N CYS A 9 10.86 3.45 -0.36
CA CYS A 9 10.93 2.14 0.29
C CYS A 9 10.49 2.22 1.76
N VAL A 10 10.97 3.21 2.51
CA VAL A 10 10.57 3.42 3.91
C VAL A 10 9.06 3.64 4.03
N HIS A 11 8.50 4.50 3.18
CA HIS A 11 7.06 4.75 3.19
C HIS A 11 6.24 3.57 2.67
N PHE A 12 6.77 2.79 1.72
CA PHE A 12 6.13 1.56 1.26
C PHE A 12 6.06 0.51 2.38
N LEU A 13 7.11 0.34 3.18
CA LEU A 13 7.09 -0.59 4.32
C LEU A 13 6.05 -0.18 5.36
N ALA A 14 5.96 1.11 5.67
CA ALA A 14 4.94 1.64 6.57
C ALA A 14 3.51 1.42 6.01
N ALA A 15 3.32 1.69 4.71
CA ALA A 15 2.04 1.43 4.03
C ALA A 15 1.68 -0.07 4.01
N ARG A 16 2.66 -0.95 3.80
CA ARG A 16 2.48 -2.41 3.83
C ARG A 16 2.01 -2.90 5.19
N SER A 17 2.66 -2.45 6.26
CA SER A 17 2.22 -2.78 7.63
C SER A 17 0.79 -2.31 7.87
N ALA A 18 0.52 -1.05 7.56
CA ALA A 18 -0.80 -0.45 7.74
C ALA A 18 -1.89 -1.13 6.89
N ALA A 19 -1.58 -1.59 5.67
CA ALA A 19 -2.51 -2.31 4.81
C ALA A 19 -2.85 -3.71 5.37
N GLY A 20 -1.88 -4.41 5.98
CA GLY A 20 -2.13 -5.67 6.69
C GLY A 20 -3.01 -5.48 7.92
N ASP A 21 -2.76 -4.43 8.69
CA ASP A 21 -3.57 -4.08 9.85
C ASP A 21 -4.97 -3.61 9.45
N LEU A 22 -5.07 -2.84 8.36
CA LEU A 22 -6.34 -2.41 7.77
C LEU A 22 -7.16 -3.60 7.29
N ARG A 23 -6.54 -4.60 6.64
CA ARG A 23 -7.23 -5.86 6.30
C ARG A 23 -7.80 -6.51 7.55
N SER A 24 -6.99 -6.66 8.58
CA SER A 24 -7.41 -7.27 9.85
C SER A 24 -8.55 -6.49 10.51
N TRP A 25 -8.51 -5.16 10.41
CA TRP A 25 -9.59 -4.29 10.87
C TRP A 25 -10.87 -4.50 10.06
N VAL A 26 -10.82 -4.51 8.72
CA VAL A 26 -12.00 -4.74 7.86
C VAL A 26 -12.63 -6.11 8.14
N VAL A 27 -11.81 -7.16 8.26
CA VAL A 27 -12.29 -8.52 8.58
C VAL A 27 -13.08 -8.51 9.89
N LYS A 28 -12.57 -7.85 10.93
CA LYS A 28 -13.24 -7.75 12.23
C LYS A 28 -14.48 -6.86 12.18
N HIS A 29 -14.37 -5.69 11.55
CA HIS A 29 -15.40 -4.67 11.53
C HIS A 29 -16.65 -5.12 10.76
N TYR A 30 -16.46 -5.87 9.66
CA TYR A 30 -17.53 -6.37 8.81
C TYR A 30 -17.86 -7.85 9.04
N PHE A 31 -17.35 -8.46 10.12
CA PHE A 31 -17.60 -9.86 10.48
C PHE A 31 -17.30 -10.86 9.35
N LEU A 32 -16.21 -10.62 8.63
CA LEU A 32 -15.76 -11.49 7.54
C LEU A 32 -14.90 -12.64 8.07
N GLN A 33 -14.74 -13.67 7.26
CA GLN A 33 -13.71 -14.69 7.47
C GLN A 33 -12.37 -14.19 6.91
N ASP A 34 -11.26 -14.56 7.57
CA ASP A 34 -9.92 -14.11 7.18
C ASP A 34 -9.58 -14.51 5.72
N SER A 35 -10.05 -15.66 5.26
CA SER A 35 -9.86 -16.16 3.89
C SER A 35 -10.57 -15.32 2.80
N GLN A 36 -11.53 -14.46 3.16
CA GLN A 36 -12.30 -13.68 2.19
C GLN A 36 -11.51 -12.50 1.61
N LEU A 37 -10.48 -12.03 2.32
CA LEU A 37 -9.61 -10.95 1.85
C LEU A 37 -8.20 -11.51 1.62
N ASP A 38 -7.77 -11.59 0.36
CA ASP A 38 -6.44 -12.09 0.01
C ASP A 38 -5.34 -11.15 0.50
N ILE A 39 -4.48 -11.61 1.41
CA ILE A 39 -3.38 -10.82 1.96
C ILE A 39 -2.44 -10.25 0.90
N ASN A 40 -2.24 -10.95 -0.23
CA ASN A 40 -1.33 -10.52 -1.29
C ASN A 40 -1.88 -9.32 -2.08
N MET A 41 -3.20 -9.13 -2.06
CA MET A 41 -3.86 -8.02 -2.73
C MET A 41 -3.75 -6.70 -1.95
N THR A 42 -3.44 -6.76 -0.65
CA THR A 42 -3.45 -5.60 0.27
C THR A 42 -2.46 -4.50 -0.14
N THR A 43 -1.31 -4.88 -0.69
CA THR A 43 -0.23 -3.98 -1.08
C THR A 43 -0.24 -3.60 -2.53
N THR A 44 -1.19 -4.12 -3.33
CA THR A 44 -1.26 -3.80 -4.74
C THR A 44 -1.55 -2.31 -4.93
N LEU A 45 -0.92 -1.70 -5.93
CA LEU A 45 -1.10 -0.27 -6.21
C LEU A 45 -2.56 0.13 -6.36
N ARG A 46 -3.38 -0.70 -7.00
CA ARG A 46 -4.82 -0.44 -7.16
C ARG A 46 -5.53 -0.38 -5.81
N GLN A 47 -5.27 -1.34 -4.93
CA GLN A 47 -5.86 -1.39 -3.60
C GLN A 47 -5.45 -0.17 -2.76
N LEU A 48 -4.15 0.16 -2.75
CA LEU A 48 -3.64 1.32 -2.00
C LEU A 48 -4.17 2.65 -2.55
N ASP A 49 -4.33 2.77 -3.88
CA ASP A 49 -4.92 3.96 -4.50
C ASP A 49 -6.42 4.11 -4.17
N HIS A 50 -7.18 3.01 -4.10
CA HIS A 50 -8.58 3.04 -3.64
C HIS A 50 -8.72 3.57 -2.21
N VAL A 51 -7.82 3.21 -1.30
CA VAL A 51 -7.78 3.77 0.06
C VAL A 51 -7.58 5.28 0.05
N MET A 52 -6.78 5.80 -0.89
CA MET A 52 -6.55 7.24 -1.02
C MET A 52 -7.75 7.97 -1.65
N ARG A 53 -8.32 7.41 -2.73
CA ARG A 53 -9.29 8.13 -3.58
C ARG A 53 -10.75 7.92 -3.20
N SER A 54 -11.08 6.72 -2.75
CA SER A 54 -12.47 6.27 -2.60
C SER A 54 -12.82 5.92 -1.16
N GLU A 55 -11.86 5.97 -0.24
CA GLU A 55 -12.04 5.49 1.14
C GLU A 55 -12.65 4.09 1.18
N THR A 56 -12.18 3.22 0.28
CA THR A 56 -12.59 1.81 0.25
C THR A 56 -11.39 0.87 0.28
N PHE A 57 -11.60 -0.31 0.85
CA PHE A 57 -10.64 -1.41 0.90
C PHE A 57 -11.37 -2.73 0.61
N TYR A 58 -11.06 -3.39 -0.53
CA TYR A 58 -11.83 -4.51 -1.11
C TYR A 58 -13.31 -4.17 -1.34
N GLY A 59 -13.60 -2.90 -1.61
CA GLY A 59 -14.97 -2.42 -1.78
C GLY A 59 -15.73 -2.13 -0.48
N TYR A 60 -15.16 -2.44 0.69
CA TYR A 60 -15.73 -2.06 1.98
C TYR A 60 -15.39 -0.61 2.32
N ASP A 61 -16.35 0.12 2.89
CA ASP A 61 -16.14 1.47 3.39
C ASP A 61 -15.16 1.46 4.58
N ILE A 62 -14.16 2.33 4.53
CA ILE A 62 -13.16 2.50 5.59
C ILE A 62 -13.14 3.92 6.15
N SER A 63 -14.21 4.70 5.94
CA SER A 63 -14.36 6.05 6.51
C SER A 63 -14.20 6.10 8.03
N GLN A 64 -14.55 5.00 8.72
CA GLN A 64 -14.44 4.84 10.18
C GLN A 64 -13.14 4.17 10.64
N ALA A 65 -12.24 3.81 9.72
CA ALA A 65 -10.99 3.16 10.09
C ALA A 65 -10.08 4.15 10.86
N PRO A 66 -9.32 3.67 11.87
CA PRO A 66 -8.40 4.52 12.61
C PRO A 66 -7.41 5.25 11.69
N PRO A 67 -7.12 6.55 11.91
CA PRO A 67 -6.20 7.31 11.07
C PRO A 67 -4.80 6.69 10.97
N ALA A 68 -4.36 5.95 11.99
CA ALA A 68 -3.10 5.22 12.00
C ALA A 68 -3.02 4.14 10.90
N LEU A 69 -4.15 3.58 10.46
CA LEU A 69 -4.21 2.57 9.38
C LEU A 69 -4.26 3.23 7.99
N LEU A 70 -4.82 4.44 7.91
CA LEU A 70 -5.04 5.13 6.64
C LEU A 70 -3.88 6.04 6.25
N THR A 71 -3.27 6.71 7.23
CA THR A 71 -2.26 7.76 7.00
C THR A 71 -1.01 7.22 6.29
N PRO A 72 -0.42 6.07 6.69
CA PRO A 72 0.76 5.55 6.01
C PRO A 72 0.49 5.19 4.54
N ILE A 73 -0.68 4.59 4.26
CA ILE A 73 -1.10 4.23 2.90
C ILE A 73 -1.27 5.50 2.05
N ARG A 74 -2.05 6.47 2.55
CA ARG A 74 -2.29 7.74 1.87
C ARG A 74 -1.01 8.51 1.62
N HIS A 75 -0.08 8.50 2.57
CA HIS A 75 1.20 9.20 2.46
C HIS A 75 2.09 8.55 1.39
N TYR A 76 2.24 7.22 1.40
CA TYR A 76 2.98 6.51 0.37
C TYR A 76 2.42 6.78 -1.02
N ILE A 77 1.10 6.69 -1.20
CA ILE A 77 0.47 6.92 -2.51
C ILE A 77 0.70 8.37 -2.97
N ARG A 78 0.54 9.37 -2.08
CA ARG A 78 0.85 10.77 -2.41
C ARG A 78 2.29 10.98 -2.88
N LEU A 79 3.27 10.36 -2.22
CA LEU A 79 4.67 10.41 -2.63
C LEU A 79 4.91 9.68 -3.94
N LEU A 80 4.22 8.56 -4.17
CA LEU A 80 4.33 7.79 -5.40
C LEU A 80 3.83 8.62 -6.60
N TRP A 81 2.72 9.33 -6.42
CA TRP A 81 2.15 10.25 -7.42
C TRP A 81 3.01 11.49 -7.68
N ASP A 82 4.01 11.81 -6.84
CA ASP A 82 4.95 12.94 -7.01
C ASP A 82 4.23 14.27 -7.33
N GLY A 83 3.09 14.52 -6.67
CA GLY A 83 2.27 15.71 -6.90
C GLY A 83 1.50 15.73 -8.23
N GLN A 84 1.64 14.73 -9.11
CA GLN A 84 0.80 14.59 -10.29
C GLN A 84 -0.58 14.06 -9.87
N ARG A 85 -1.54 14.96 -9.66
CA ARG A 85 -2.95 14.55 -9.56
C ARG A 85 -3.41 14.15 -10.95
N THR A 86 -3.56 12.86 -11.24
CA THR A 86 -4.45 12.47 -12.34
C THR A 86 -5.88 12.75 -11.95
N LEU A 87 -6.56 13.44 -12.85
CA LEU A 87 -7.99 13.67 -12.77
C LEU A 87 -8.70 12.31 -12.75
N SER A 88 -9.69 12.21 -11.88
CA SER A 88 -10.58 11.05 -11.76
C SER A 88 -11.07 10.61 -13.15
N GLY A 89 -10.65 9.44 -13.62
CA GLY A 89 -11.10 8.86 -14.89
C GLY A 89 -10.03 8.64 -15.96
N GLU A 90 -8.82 9.19 -15.80
CA GLU A 90 -7.71 8.87 -16.70
C GLU A 90 -7.12 7.48 -16.40
N HIS A 91 -6.72 6.77 -17.46
CA HIS A 91 -6.04 5.48 -17.37
C HIS A 91 -4.88 5.54 -16.37
N PHE A 92 -4.82 4.54 -15.48
CA PHE A 92 -3.81 4.44 -14.44
C PHE A 92 -2.39 4.56 -15.06
N PRO A 93 -1.59 5.58 -14.72
CA PRO A 93 -0.33 5.83 -15.42
C PRO A 93 0.63 4.65 -15.30
N LYS A 94 1.02 4.06 -16.43
CA LYS A 94 1.98 2.93 -16.50
C LYS A 94 3.27 3.22 -15.71
N LYS A 95 3.72 4.48 -15.69
CA LYS A 95 4.89 4.94 -14.94
C LYS A 95 4.77 4.71 -13.43
N LEU A 96 3.58 4.91 -12.85
CA LEU A 96 3.35 4.70 -11.42
C LEU A 96 3.32 3.23 -11.06
N PHE A 97 2.70 2.41 -11.91
CA PHE A 97 2.74 0.97 -11.75
C PHE A 97 4.17 0.45 -11.76
N LEU A 98 5.00 0.89 -12.72
CA LEU A 98 6.41 0.51 -12.78
C LEU A 98 7.20 1.00 -11.56
N LYS A 99 6.93 2.22 -11.08
CA LYS A 99 7.58 2.78 -9.88
C LYS A 99 7.21 1.97 -8.63
N HIS A 100 5.92 1.69 -8.43
CA HIS A 100 5.45 0.85 -7.33
C HIS A 100 6.08 -0.55 -7.39
N LYS A 101 6.04 -1.20 -8.56
CA LYS A 101 6.63 -2.52 -8.78
C LYS A 101 8.11 -2.54 -8.40
N ARG A 102 8.89 -1.55 -8.88
CA ARG A 102 10.32 -1.42 -8.55
C ARG A 102 10.55 -1.28 -7.03
N ILE A 103 9.75 -0.45 -6.35
CA ILE A 103 9.87 -0.28 -4.90
C ILE A 103 9.53 -1.57 -4.16
N SER A 104 8.47 -2.28 -4.56
CA SER A 104 8.12 -3.58 -4.00
C SER A 104 9.26 -4.60 -4.16
N GLU A 105 9.81 -4.72 -5.36
CA GLU A 105 10.95 -5.62 -5.66
C GLU A 105 12.19 -5.29 -4.81
N ILE A 106 12.52 -4.00 -4.65
CA ILE A 106 13.65 -3.57 -3.80
C ILE A 106 13.42 -3.99 -2.34
N THR A 107 12.21 -3.77 -1.81
CA THR A 107 11.91 -4.13 -0.42
C THR A 107 11.88 -5.64 -0.18
N GLU A 108 11.41 -6.43 -1.16
CA GLU A 108 11.41 -7.89 -1.09
C GLU A 108 12.83 -8.46 -1.16
N ALA A 109 13.67 -7.97 -2.08
CA ALA A 109 15.06 -8.40 -2.19
C ALA A 109 15.88 -8.06 -0.93
N THR A 110 15.60 -6.91 -0.31
CA THR A 110 16.23 -6.50 0.96
C THR A 110 15.81 -7.41 2.10
N HIS A 111 14.54 -7.81 2.16
CA HIS A 111 14.02 -8.74 3.17
C HIS A 111 14.66 -10.14 3.05
N ILE A 112 14.91 -10.62 1.82
CA ILE A 112 15.58 -11.91 1.59
C ILE A 112 17.05 -11.87 2.07
N ARG A 113 17.76 -10.76 1.83
CA ARG A 113 19.16 -10.61 2.28
C ARG A 113 19.28 -10.59 3.81
N HIS A 114 18.36 -9.93 4.51
CA HIS A 114 18.36 -9.92 5.98
C HIS A 114 17.96 -11.28 6.58
N LYS A 115 17.05 -12.03 5.94
CA LYS A 115 16.68 -13.37 6.41
C LYS A 115 17.84 -14.37 6.29
N GLY A 116 18.61 -14.31 5.20
CA GLY A 116 19.79 -15.16 5.01
C GLY A 116 21.00 -14.84 5.90
N GLN A 117 21.01 -13.70 6.60
CA GLN A 117 22.07 -13.32 7.53
C GLN A 117 21.79 -13.70 9.00
N ASN A 118 20.52 -13.95 9.36
CA ASN A 118 20.15 -14.38 10.70
C ASN A 118 20.13 -15.91 10.87
N ASP A 119 20.29 -16.66 9.78
CA ASP A 119 20.32 -18.13 9.75
C ASP A 119 21.75 -18.71 9.55
N ALA A 120 22.79 -17.90 9.76
CA ALA A 120 24.20 -18.28 9.60
C ALA A 120 25.00 -18.19 10.91
#